data_AF-N1JLT4-F1
#
_entry.id   AF-N1JLT4-F1
#
_cell.length_a   1.000
_cell.length_b   1.000
_cell.length_c   1.000
_cell.angle_alpha   90.00
_cell.angle_beta   90.00
_cell.angle_gamma   90.00
#
_symmetry.space_group_name_H-M   'P 1'
#
loop_
_entity.id
_entity.type
_entity.pdbx_description
1 polymer ?
#
loop_
_entity_poly.entity_id
_entity_poly.type
_entity_poly.pdbx_seq_one_letter_code
_entity_poly.pdbx_strand_id
1 'polypeptide(L)'
;MRTATLLAFFGTWLGSLAGIVRFEPQYLCGNDVHIPVSHVNSSLDQAQEQAINCQQGFNIGSPGYLYDGKPKNRATGQLYWRPINVPEGFGFIDNHWYEYIIVYDIDFKLQKFEAVRLKGLKERKVFKCKYDLRYL
;
A
#
# COMPACT_ATOMS: atom_id res chain seq x y z
N MET A 1 27.17 -6.76 -59.95
CA MET A 1 25.91 -6.01 -60.06
C MET A 1 24.82 -6.84 -59.40
N ARG A 2 24.47 -6.48 -58.16
CA ARG A 2 23.26 -5.73 -57.74
C ARG A 2 22.05 -6.65 -57.54
N THR A 3 21.91 -7.02 -56.27
CA THR A 3 20.70 -7.38 -55.52
C THR A 3 19.45 -6.62 -55.96
N ALA A 4 18.32 -7.32 -56.01
CA ALA A 4 16.98 -6.73 -56.00
C ALA A 4 16.13 -7.48 -54.98
N THR A 5 16.05 -6.90 -53.79
CA THR A 5 15.17 -7.28 -52.69
C THR A 5 13.74 -6.85 -53.04
N LEU A 6 12.77 -7.76 -52.97
CA LEU A 6 11.35 -7.42 -53.08
C LEU A 6 10.73 -7.52 -51.68
N LEU A 7 10.60 -6.36 -51.04
CA LEU A 7 9.87 -6.15 -49.78
C LEU A 7 8.37 -6.19 -50.07
N ALA A 8 7.70 -7.27 -49.67
CA ALA A 8 6.24 -7.29 -49.60
C ALA A 8 5.79 -6.70 -48.26
N PHE A 9 5.22 -5.50 -48.35
CA PHE A 9 4.45 -4.83 -47.32
C PHE A 9 3.27 -5.71 -46.89
N PHE A 10 3.30 -6.24 -45.68
CA PHE A 10 2.08 -6.65 -44.99
C PHE A 10 2.17 -6.29 -43.52
N GLY A 11 1.22 -5.45 -43.10
CA GLY A 11 0.79 -5.38 -41.72
C GLY A 11 1.60 -4.43 -40.84
N THR A 12 1.41 -3.13 -41.06
CA THR A 12 1.26 -2.19 -39.96
C THR A 12 0.18 -2.73 -39.01
N TRP A 13 0.57 -3.57 -38.07
CA TRP A 13 -0.20 -3.72 -36.85
C TRP A 13 0.12 -2.46 -36.04
N LEU A 14 -0.60 -1.38 -36.36
CA LEU A 14 -1.04 -0.47 -35.31
C LEU A 14 -1.83 -1.34 -34.33
N GLY A 15 -1.10 -2.00 -33.43
CA GLY A 15 -1.64 -2.47 -32.19
C GLY A 15 -2.07 -1.21 -31.48
N SER A 16 -3.35 -0.88 -31.69
CA SER A 16 -4.04 0.16 -30.95
C SER A 16 -3.59 0.03 -29.51
N LEU A 17 -3.04 1.12 -28.97
CA LEU A 17 -2.91 1.32 -27.54
C LEU A 17 -4.34 1.32 -26.97
N ALA A 18 -4.98 0.15 -26.94
CA ALA A 18 -6.08 -0.13 -26.05
C ALA A 18 -5.38 -0.10 -24.69
N GLY A 19 -5.30 1.11 -24.13
CA GLY A 19 -4.88 1.31 -22.76
C GLY A 19 -5.75 0.39 -21.95
N ILE A 20 -5.18 -0.74 -21.53
CA ILE A 20 -5.78 -1.58 -20.53
C ILE A 20 -5.87 -0.63 -19.34
N VAL A 21 -7.07 -0.11 -19.08
CA VAL A 21 -7.36 0.57 -17.82
C VAL A 21 -7.12 -0.52 -16.78
N ARG A 22 -5.88 -0.59 -16.29
CA ARG A 22 -5.52 -1.48 -15.20
C ARG A 22 -6.23 -0.87 -14.01
N PHE A 23 -7.41 -1.41 -13.72
CA PHE A 23 -8.09 -1.20 -12.47
C PHE A 23 -7.15 -1.75 -11.40
N GLU A 24 -6.29 -0.87 -10.87
CA GLU A 24 -5.39 -1.22 -9.79
C GLU A 24 -6.26 -1.53 -8.57
N PRO A 25 -6.06 -2.66 -7.88
CA PRO A 25 -6.83 -2.98 -6.69
C PRO A 25 -6.58 -1.95 -5.59
N GLN A 26 -7.62 -1.67 -4.79
CA GLN A 26 -7.60 -0.56 -3.83
C GLN A 26 -8.18 -0.99 -2.49
N TYR A 27 -7.80 -0.26 -1.45
CA TYR A 27 -8.44 -0.28 -0.15
C TYR A 27 -9.37 0.93 -0.03
N LEU A 28 -10.63 0.68 0.32
CA LEU A 28 -11.56 1.73 0.74
C LEU A 28 -11.45 1.93 2.25
N CYS A 29 -11.02 3.12 2.64
CA CYS A 29 -10.96 3.58 4.01
C CYS A 29 -12.30 4.18 4.45
N GLY A 30 -12.59 4.13 5.76
CA GLY A 30 -13.84 4.69 6.31
C GLY A 30 -13.95 6.22 6.28
N ASN A 31 -12.97 6.91 5.70
CA ASN A 31 -13.01 8.32 5.32
C ASN A 31 -13.28 8.50 3.80
N ASP A 32 -13.82 7.46 3.16
CA ASP A 32 -14.21 7.41 1.74
C ASP A 32 -13.05 7.57 0.74
N VAL A 33 -11.85 7.19 1.18
CA VAL A 33 -10.64 7.25 0.37
C VAL A 33 -10.27 5.89 -0.18
N HIS A 34 -9.95 5.89 -1.47
CA HIS A 34 -9.35 4.77 -2.15
C HIS A 34 -7.83 4.86 -2.15
N ILE A 35 -7.18 3.97 -1.41
CA ILE A 35 -5.71 3.85 -1.39
C ILE A 35 -5.31 2.65 -2.25
N PRO A 36 -4.48 2.83 -3.29
CA PRO A 36 -4.00 1.72 -4.09
C PRO A 36 -3.21 0.70 -3.27
N VAL A 37 -3.39 -0.58 -3.58
CA VAL A 37 -2.69 -1.69 -2.89
C VAL A 37 -1.16 -1.57 -3.00
N SER A 38 -0.65 -0.96 -4.07
CA SER A 38 0.78 -0.72 -4.25
C SER A 38 1.40 0.10 -3.10
N HIS A 39 0.71 1.10 -2.55
CA HIS A 39 1.20 1.88 -1.42
C HIS A 39 1.33 1.03 -0.15
N VAL A 40 0.39 0.13 0.07
CA VAL A 40 0.40 -0.79 1.21
C VAL A 40 1.53 -1.80 1.08
N ASN A 41 1.67 -2.42 -0.09
CA ASN A 41 2.73 -3.40 -0.35
C ASN A 41 4.11 -2.75 -0.30
N SER A 42 4.29 -1.59 -0.92
CA SER A 42 5.56 -0.85 -0.88
C SER A 42 5.99 -0.52 0.55
N SER A 43 5.04 -0.21 1.43
CA SER A 43 5.33 0.06 2.84
C SER A 43 5.72 -1.20 3.63
N LEU A 44 5.13 -2.36 3.32
CA LEU A 44 5.53 -3.64 3.88
C LEU A 44 6.94 -4.03 3.42
N ASP A 45 7.23 -3.91 2.12
CA ASP A 45 8.54 -4.20 1.54
C ASP A 45 9.63 -3.34 2.19
N GLN A 46 9.36 -2.05 2.37
CA GLN A 46 10.27 -1.15 3.09
C GLN A 46 10.47 -1.55 4.55
N ALA A 47 9.45 -2.09 5.22
CA ALA A 47 9.59 -2.53 6.62
C ALA A 47 10.52 -3.74 6.70
N GLN A 48 10.35 -4.66 5.74
CA GLN A 48 11.22 -5.82 5.59
C GLN A 48 12.65 -5.43 5.29
N GLU A 49 12.86 -4.53 4.33
CA GLU A 49 14.19 -4.03 3.98
C GLU A 49 14.87 -3.34 5.17
N GLN A 50 14.15 -2.48 5.90
CA GLN A 50 14.67 -1.81 7.10
C GLN A 50 15.08 -2.81 8.19
N ALA A 51 14.27 -3.85 8.42
CA ALA A 51 14.55 -4.89 9.39
C ALA A 51 15.74 -5.78 8.98
N ILE A 52 15.88 -6.10 7.69
CA ILE A 52 17.03 -6.87 7.17
C ILE A 52 18.32 -6.06 7.32
N ASN A 53 18.25 -4.76 7.03
CA ASN A 53 19.41 -3.87 7.05
C ASN A 53 19.70 -3.26 8.42
N CYS A 54 19.00 -3.71 9.47
CA CYS A 54 19.10 -3.18 10.84
C CYS A 54 18.95 -1.66 10.97
N GLN A 55 18.13 -1.04 10.11
CA GLN A 55 17.95 0.41 10.06
C GLN A 55 17.06 0.90 11.21
N GLN A 56 17.37 2.08 11.74
CA GLN A 56 16.60 2.73 12.81
C GLN A 56 16.44 1.88 14.09
N GLY A 57 17.35 0.91 14.31
CA GLY A 57 17.29 0.00 15.45
C GLY A 57 16.33 -1.17 15.29
N PHE A 58 15.68 -1.32 14.12
CA PHE A 58 14.86 -2.48 13.80
C PHE A 58 15.71 -3.70 13.42
N ASN A 59 15.13 -4.89 13.52
CA ASN A 59 15.73 -6.13 13.04
C ASN A 59 14.62 -7.17 12.78
N ILE A 60 14.95 -8.35 12.26
CA ILE A 60 13.97 -9.40 11.94
C ILE A 60 13.16 -9.86 13.19
N GLY A 61 13.74 -9.77 14.40
CA GLY A 61 13.05 -10.07 15.65
C GLY A 61 12.16 -8.93 16.16
N SER A 62 12.42 -7.69 15.74
CA SER A 62 11.68 -6.48 16.08
C SER A 62 11.60 -5.54 14.86
N PRO A 63 10.77 -5.86 13.86
CA PRO A 63 10.81 -5.24 12.52
C PRO A 63 10.13 -3.87 12.43
N GLY A 64 9.79 -3.23 13.55
CA GLY A 64 9.16 -1.91 13.55
C GLY A 64 8.71 -1.46 14.92
N TYR A 65 7.89 -0.41 14.95
CA TYR A 65 7.30 0.11 16.18
C TYR A 65 6.22 -0.82 16.70
N LEU A 66 6.21 -1.08 18.02
CA LEU A 66 5.21 -1.93 18.64
C LEU A 66 3.81 -1.31 18.50
N TYR A 67 2.86 -2.13 18.06
CA TYR A 67 1.45 -1.76 18.00
C TYR A 67 0.71 -2.36 19.18
N ASP A 68 0.06 -1.52 19.98
CA ASP A 68 -0.72 -1.94 21.15
C ASP A 68 -2.10 -2.48 20.74
N GLY A 69 -2.10 -3.69 20.19
CA GLY A 69 -3.31 -4.39 19.77
C GLY A 69 -3.09 -5.85 19.45
N LYS A 70 -4.18 -6.62 19.39
CA LYS A 70 -4.13 -8.06 19.14
C LYS A 70 -4.24 -8.40 17.64
N PRO A 71 -3.54 -9.44 17.15
CA PRO A 71 -3.73 -9.96 15.79
C PRO A 71 -5.16 -10.44 15.58
N LYS A 72 -5.67 -10.37 14.34
CA LYS A 72 -7.01 -10.89 14.03
C LYS A 72 -7.08 -12.42 14.15
N ASN A 73 -5.98 -13.11 13.85
CA ASN A 73 -5.96 -14.57 13.62
C ASN A 73 -4.94 -15.34 14.49
N ARG A 74 -4.24 -14.68 15.42
CA ARG A 74 -3.29 -15.33 16.37
C ARG A 74 -3.53 -14.80 17.78
N ALA A 75 -3.67 -15.69 18.76
CA ALA A 75 -4.00 -15.33 20.14
C ALA A 75 -2.88 -14.55 20.87
N THR A 76 -1.62 -14.62 20.39
CA THR A 76 -0.44 -14.14 21.14
C THR A 76 0.68 -13.53 20.28
N GLY A 77 0.40 -13.06 19.06
CA GLY A 77 1.42 -12.44 18.20
C GLY A 77 1.67 -10.96 18.52
N GLN A 78 2.94 -10.56 18.65
CA GLN A 78 3.32 -9.14 18.68
C GLN A 78 3.03 -8.51 17.31
N LEU A 79 2.39 -7.35 17.32
CA LEU A 79 2.13 -6.56 16.12
C LEU A 79 3.06 -5.36 16.05
N TYR A 80 3.34 -4.95 14.82
CA TYR A 80 4.14 -3.79 14.50
C TYR A 80 3.33 -2.86 13.61
N TRP A 81 3.63 -1.56 13.66
CA TRP A 81 2.98 -0.57 12.81
C TRP A 81 3.97 0.38 12.20
N ARG A 82 3.56 0.98 11.09
CA ARG A 82 4.25 2.09 10.45
C ARG A 82 3.29 2.95 9.61
N PRO A 83 3.62 4.22 9.38
CA PRO A 83 2.90 5.03 8.40
C PRO A 83 3.18 4.53 6.97
N ILE A 84 2.18 4.69 6.10
CA ILE A 84 2.34 4.55 4.66
C ILE A 84 2.51 5.93 4.04
N ASN A 85 3.37 6.02 3.03
CA ASN A 85 3.53 7.25 2.27
C ASN A 85 2.46 7.29 1.18
N VAL A 86 1.47 8.16 1.36
CA VAL A 86 0.43 8.45 0.37
C VAL A 86 0.60 9.87 -0.15
N PRO A 87 0.28 10.14 -1.43
CA PRO A 87 0.29 11.50 -1.97
C PRO A 87 -0.53 12.48 -1.11
N GLU A 88 -0.12 13.74 -1.06
CA GLU A 88 -0.74 14.76 -0.19
C GLU A 88 -2.27 14.87 -0.36
N GLY A 89 -2.77 14.66 -1.58
CA GLY A 89 -4.21 14.66 -1.88
C GLY A 89 -5.04 13.62 -1.10
N PHE A 90 -4.42 12.60 -0.54
CA PHE A 90 -5.08 11.61 0.32
C PHE A 90 -5.05 11.99 1.80
N GLY A 91 -4.09 12.82 2.22
CA GLY A 91 -3.82 13.18 3.60
C GLY A 91 -4.76 14.25 4.16
N PHE A 92 -5.39 15.07 3.31
CA PHE A 92 -6.26 16.17 3.75
C PHE A 92 -7.62 16.14 3.05
N ILE A 93 -8.68 15.80 3.79
CA ILE A 93 -10.03 15.58 3.26
C ILE A 93 -11.06 16.21 4.19
N ASP A 94 -12.03 16.92 3.62
CA ASP A 94 -13.09 17.61 4.35
C ASP A 94 -12.57 18.45 5.51
N ASN A 95 -11.47 19.16 5.29
CA ASN A 95 -10.79 19.99 6.29
C ASN A 95 -10.18 19.21 7.49
N HIS A 96 -9.85 17.94 7.29
CA HIS A 96 -9.22 17.08 8.29
C HIS A 96 -7.95 16.40 7.77
N TRP A 97 -6.93 16.32 8.62
CA TRP A 97 -5.71 15.57 8.36
C TRP A 97 -5.87 14.10 8.77
N TYR A 98 -5.45 13.21 7.88
CA TYR A 98 -5.44 11.76 8.05
C TYR A 98 -4.03 11.23 7.87
N GLU A 99 -3.57 10.45 8.84
CA GLU A 99 -2.39 9.61 8.72
C GLU A 99 -2.83 8.18 8.40
N TYR A 100 -2.21 7.56 7.41
CA TYR A 100 -2.53 6.18 7.05
C TYR A 100 -1.45 5.27 7.61
N ILE A 101 -1.86 4.24 8.36
CA ILE A 101 -0.95 3.30 8.99
C ILE A 101 -1.28 1.88 8.59
N ILE A 102 -0.24 1.08 8.39
CA ILE A 102 -0.36 -0.37 8.28
C ILE A 102 0.08 -1.02 9.58
N VAL A 103 -0.58 -2.13 9.91
CA VAL A 103 -0.24 -2.98 11.05
C VAL A 103 0.04 -4.37 10.52
N TYR A 104 1.20 -4.90 10.87
CA TYR A 104 1.73 -6.17 10.34
C TYR A 104 2.29 -7.04 11.47
N ASP A 105 2.45 -8.33 11.20
CA ASP A 105 3.10 -9.27 12.13
C ASP A 105 4.60 -9.40 11.86
N ILE A 106 5.29 -10.22 12.66
CA ILE A 106 6.73 -10.48 12.50
C ILE A 106 7.10 -11.11 11.15
N ASP A 107 6.13 -11.72 10.45
CA ASP A 107 6.29 -12.34 9.14
C ASP A 107 6.00 -11.34 8.00
N PHE A 108 5.91 -10.04 8.30
CA PHE A 108 5.54 -8.95 7.38
C PHE A 108 4.17 -9.13 6.71
N LYS A 109 3.26 -9.89 7.32
CA LYS A 109 1.89 -10.04 6.81
C LYS A 109 0.99 -8.94 7.33
N LEU A 110 0.29 -8.27 6.41
CA LEU A 110 -0.68 -7.25 6.75
C LEU A 110 -1.82 -7.81 7.63
N GLN A 111 -2.01 -7.22 8.79
CA GLN A 111 -3.08 -7.55 9.74
C GLN A 111 -4.20 -6.50 9.71
N LYS A 112 -3.82 -5.22 9.62
CA LYS A 112 -4.75 -4.09 9.54
C LYS A 112 -4.19 -2.99 8.64
N PHE A 113 -5.11 -2.26 8.03
CA PHE A 113 -4.84 -0.99 7.39
C PHE A 113 -5.85 0.03 7.93
N GLU A 114 -5.35 1.16 8.43
CA GLU A 114 -6.14 2.12 9.19
C GLU A 114 -5.83 3.55 8.73
N ALA A 115 -6.88 4.37 8.58
CA ALA A 115 -6.76 5.81 8.48
C ALA A 115 -7.00 6.43 9.86
N VAL A 116 -6.11 7.31 10.29
CA VAL A 116 -6.07 7.88 11.63
C VAL A 116 -6.26 9.39 11.50
N ARG A 117 -7.39 9.89 11.99
CA ARG A 117 -7.63 11.33 12.09
C ARG A 117 -7.14 11.84 13.43
N LEU A 118 -6.25 12.82 13.39
CA LEU A 118 -5.79 13.54 14.57
C LEU A 118 -6.59 14.84 14.71
N LYS A 119 -7.19 15.06 15.88
CA LYS A 119 -7.82 16.34 16.22
C LYS A 119 -7.20 16.86 17.52
N GLY A 120 -6.29 17.83 17.38
CA GLY A 120 -5.47 18.31 18.50
C GLY A 120 -4.57 17.22 19.09
N LEU A 121 -4.17 17.39 20.35
CA LEU A 121 -3.24 16.48 21.05
C LEU A 121 -3.90 15.24 21.69
N LYS A 122 -5.25 15.14 21.69
CA LYS A 122 -5.97 14.16 22.52
C LYS A 122 -7.02 13.32 21.80
N GLU A 123 -7.53 13.76 20.65
CA GLU A 123 -8.56 13.00 19.93
C GLU A 123 -7.95 12.26 18.73
N ARG A 124 -7.90 10.93 18.83
CA ARG A 124 -7.52 10.02 17.76
C ARG A 124 -8.76 9.25 17.32
N LYS A 125 -9.22 9.45 16.08
CA LYS A 125 -10.29 8.63 15.48
C LYS A 125 -9.69 7.70 14.44
N VAL A 126 -9.94 6.40 14.60
CA VAL A 126 -9.39 5.35 13.73
C VAL A 126 -10.50 4.83 12.81
N PHE A 127 -10.22 4.81 11.52
CA PHE A 127 -11.09 4.30 10.47
C PHE A 127 -10.43 3.08 9.85
N LYS A 128 -11.19 1.98 9.73
CA LYS A 128 -10.68 0.77 9.10
C LYS A 128 -10.65 0.95 7.59
N CYS A 129 -9.60 0.47 6.95
CA CYS A 129 -9.51 0.33 5.52
C CYS A 129 -9.69 -1.14 5.14
N LYS A 130 -10.56 -1.40 4.16
CA LYS A 130 -10.91 -2.74 3.69
C LYS A 130 -10.61 -2.85 2.22
N TYR A 131 -10.19 -4.04 1.80
CA TYR A 131 -9.99 -4.32 0.38
C TYR A 131 -11.31 -4.10 -0.37
N ASP A 132 -11.26 -3.32 -1.45
CA ASP A 132 -12.43 -3.04 -2.27
C ASP A 132 -12.67 -4.22 -3.21
N LEU A 133 -13.69 -5.03 -2.89
CA LEU A 133 -14.04 -6.25 -3.62
C LEU A 133 -14.50 -5.97 -5.06
N ARG A 134 -14.75 -4.71 -5.44
CA ARG A 134 -15.08 -4.33 -6.83
C ARG A 134 -13.90 -4.55 -7.80
N TYR A 135 -12.71 -4.78 -7.26
CA TYR A 135 -11.48 -5.02 -8.00
C TYR A 135 -11.02 -6.50 -7.93
N LEU A 136 -11.95 -7.43 -7.65
CA LEU A 136 -11.76 -8.88 -7.73
C LEU A 136 -12.39 -9.48 -8.98
#